data_AF-A0A3A0AB79-F1
#
_entry.id   AF-A0A3A0AB79-F1
#
_cell.length_a   1.000
_cell.length_b   1.000
_cell.length_c   1.000
_cell.angle_alpha   90.00
_cell.angle_beta   90.00
_cell.angle_gamma   90.00
#
_symmetry.space_group_name_H-M   'P 1'
#
loop_
_entity.id
_entity.type
_entity.pdbx_description
1 polymer ?
#
loop_
_entity_poly.entity_id
_entity_poly.type
_entity_poly.pdbx_seq_one_letter_code
_entity_poly.pdbx_strand_id
1 'polypeptide(L)'
;MAMDDRGFSASSITITVGVSASVALFINPLMGYLSDRYDRRMLLAVAYAAAALGLAWMAVAVHLFDFMTASMLLALSSAERGVSSALATDLLPPGLLDKGMSRLEAAKWAGAVLGLIGTGYAVQSLGLATTLLLGALLPLFAVGLLLWVRKGLERTTPDATLTNVTSPS
;
A
#
# COMPACT_ATOMS: atom_id res chain seq x y z
N MET A 1 -4.75 17.81 15.92
CA MET A 1 -4.26 18.64 17.04
C MET A 1 -2.73 18.85 17.05
N ALA A 2 -2.02 18.65 15.93
CA ALA A 2 -0.60 19.06 15.81
C ALA A 2 -0.40 20.33 14.95
N MET A 3 -1.42 20.75 14.18
CA MET A 3 -1.37 21.94 13.32
C MET A 3 -2.03 23.19 13.93
N ASP A 4 -2.96 23.00 14.88
CA ASP A 4 -3.72 24.10 15.48
C ASP A 4 -2.86 24.93 16.45
N ASP A 5 -1.93 24.27 17.16
CA ASP A 5 -1.03 24.90 18.14
C ASP A 5 0.05 25.82 17.52
N ARG A 6 0.17 25.89 16.18
CA ARG A 6 1.18 26.71 15.48
C ARG A 6 0.61 27.75 14.51
N GLY A 7 -0.71 27.98 14.51
CA GLY A 7 -1.33 29.04 13.70
C GLY A 7 -1.41 28.74 12.19
N PHE A 8 -1.30 27.47 11.79
CA PHE A 8 -1.50 27.08 10.40
C PHE A 8 -3.00 27.08 10.07
N SER A 9 -3.44 28.11 9.34
CA SER A 9 -4.80 28.25 8.81
C SER A 9 -5.25 27.01 8.02
N ALA A 10 -6.54 26.68 8.08
CA ALA A 10 -7.18 25.60 7.31
C ALA A 10 -6.78 25.58 5.82
N SER A 11 -6.41 26.74 5.26
CA SER A 11 -5.86 26.86 3.91
C SER A 11 -4.60 26.02 3.65
N SER A 12 -3.73 25.85 4.65
CA SER A 12 -2.47 25.10 4.52
C SER A 12 -2.71 23.59 4.40
N ILE A 13 -3.72 23.09 5.11
CA ILE A 13 -4.18 21.70 5.02
C ILE A 13 -4.77 21.46 3.62
N THR A 14 -5.65 22.36 3.16
CA THR A 14 -6.27 22.27 1.83
C THR A 14 -5.24 22.32 0.71
N ILE A 15 -4.24 23.20 0.79
CA ILE A 15 -3.16 23.28 -0.21
C ILE A 15 -2.33 22.00 -0.24
N THR A 16 -1.98 21.44 0.93
CA THR A 16 -1.22 20.19 1.03
C THR A 16 -1.99 19.02 0.39
N VAL A 17 -3.28 18.90 0.69
CA VAL A 17 -4.15 17.90 0.08
C VAL A 17 -4.24 18.13 -1.44
N GLY A 18 -4.42 19.38 -1.89
CA GLY A 18 -4.48 19.74 -3.30
C GLY A 18 -3.22 19.33 -4.08
N VAL A 19 -2.02 19.67 -3.56
CA VAL A 19 -0.75 19.29 -4.20
C VAL A 19 -0.58 17.78 -4.23
N SER A 20 -0.88 17.09 -3.13
CA SER A 20 -0.78 15.63 -3.08
C SER A 20 -1.73 14.95 -4.06
N ALA A 21 -2.95 15.47 -4.24
CA ALA A 21 -3.92 14.97 -5.21
C ALA A 21 -3.48 15.23 -6.66
N SER A 22 -2.90 16.39 -6.96
CA SER A 22 -2.33 16.66 -8.28
C SER A 22 -1.20 15.69 -8.62
N VAL A 23 -0.30 15.42 -7.66
CA VAL A 23 0.77 14.43 -7.84
C VAL A 23 0.19 13.02 -8.03
N ALA A 24 -0.80 12.64 -7.22
CA ALA A 24 -1.47 11.35 -7.33
C ALA A 24 -2.10 11.15 -8.72
N LEU A 25 -2.66 12.21 -9.32
CA LEU A 25 -3.27 12.17 -10.65
C LEU A 25 -2.28 11.74 -11.74
N PHE A 26 -1.01 12.13 -11.62
CA PHE A 26 0.03 11.73 -12.57
C PHE A 26 0.70 10.40 -12.19
N ILE A 27 0.87 10.14 -10.90
CA ILE A 27 1.53 8.92 -10.41
C ILE A 27 0.65 7.68 -10.61
N ASN A 28 -0.66 7.77 -10.38
CA ASN A 28 -1.56 6.62 -10.48
C ASN A 28 -1.59 5.94 -11.86
N PRO A 29 -1.73 6.67 -12.99
CA PRO A 29 -1.65 6.04 -14.31
C PRO A 29 -0.25 5.50 -14.62
N LEU A 30 0.81 6.17 -14.15
CA LEU A 30 2.19 5.67 -14.31
C LEU A 30 2.41 4.36 -13.53
N MET A 31 1.88 4.25 -12.32
CA MET A 31 1.91 3.03 -11.52
C MET A 31 1.06 1.92 -12.12
N GLY A 32 -0.09 2.25 -12.72
CA GLY A 32 -0.88 1.29 -13.49
C GLY A 32 -0.09 0.71 -14.66
N TYR A 33 0.57 1.57 -15.45
CA TYR A 33 1.44 1.14 -16.54
C TYR A 33 2.66 0.32 -16.07
N LEU A 34 3.30 0.73 -14.97
CA LEU A 34 4.40 -0.04 -14.38
C LEU A 34 3.90 -1.41 -13.87
N SER A 35 2.67 -1.49 -13.35
CA SER A 35 2.12 -2.76 -12.87
C SER A 35 1.92 -3.80 -13.96
N ASP A 36 1.75 -3.38 -15.21
CA ASP A 36 1.57 -4.32 -16.32
C ASP A 36 2.92 -4.82 -16.88
N ARG A 37 4.04 -4.21 -16.47
CA ARG A 37 5.39 -4.57 -16.94
C ARG A 37 6.27 -5.26 -15.89
N TYR A 38 5.95 -5.10 -14.61
CA TYR A 38 6.74 -5.59 -13.50
C TYR A 38 5.93 -6.55 -12.63
N ASP A 39 6.61 -7.35 -11.81
CA ASP A 39 5.97 -8.26 -10.87
C ASP A 39 4.98 -7.50 -9.96
N ARG A 40 3.68 -7.79 -10.12
CA ARG A 40 2.60 -7.10 -9.41
C ARG A 40 2.74 -7.20 -7.89
N ARG A 41 3.32 -8.28 -7.36
CA ARG A 41 3.53 -8.44 -5.90
C ARG A 41 4.65 -7.54 -5.40
N MET A 42 5.72 -7.35 -6.19
CA MET A 42 6.78 -6.41 -5.85
C MET A 42 6.27 -4.96 -5.87
N LEU A 43 5.41 -4.60 -6.83
CA LEU A 43 4.78 -3.27 -6.84
C LEU A 43 3.89 -3.06 -5.61
N LEU A 44 3.13 -4.09 -5.23
CA LEU A 44 2.28 -4.02 -4.04
C LEU A 44 3.12 -3.83 -2.76
N ALA A 45 4.26 -4.52 -2.67
CA ALA A 45 5.22 -4.33 -1.57
C ALA A 45 5.81 -2.91 -1.56
N VAL A 46 6.14 -2.33 -2.72
CA VAL A 46 6.62 -0.93 -2.81
C VAL A 46 5.52 0.05 -2.37
N ALA A 47 4.26 -0.17 -2.78
CA ALA A 47 3.13 0.67 -2.38
C ALA A 47 2.92 0.65 -0.86
N TYR A 48 2.98 -0.53 -0.23
CA TYR A 48 2.90 -0.64 1.23
C TYR A 48 4.13 -0.06 1.95
N ALA A 49 5.33 -0.21 1.39
CA ALA A 49 6.52 0.43 1.93
C ALA A 49 6.42 1.96 1.88
N ALA A 50 5.89 2.52 0.78
CA ALA A 50 5.62 3.95 0.66
C ALA A 50 4.59 4.42 1.69
N ALA A 51 3.54 3.63 1.96
CA ALA A 51 2.57 3.93 3.01
C ALA A 51 3.23 3.98 4.40
N ALA A 52 4.06 2.97 4.72
CA ALA A 52 4.77 2.91 5.99
C ALA A 52 5.70 4.11 6.19
N LEU A 53 6.49 4.44 5.17
CA LEU A 53 7.39 5.59 5.18
C LEU A 53 6.61 6.90 5.29
N GLY A 54 5.51 7.04 4.57
CA GLY A 54 4.63 8.21 4.65
C GLY A 54 4.07 8.41 6.04
N LEU A 55 3.57 7.35 6.68
CA LEU A 55 3.07 7.40 8.07
C LEU A 55 4.17 7.74 9.08
N ALA A 56 5.34 7.11 8.97
CA ALA A 56 6.47 7.38 9.85
C ALA A 56 7.00 8.82 9.69
N TRP A 57 7.10 9.31 8.44
CA TRP A 57 7.51 10.68 8.15
C TRP A 57 6.48 11.70 8.66
N MET A 58 5.19 11.40 8.50
CA MET A 58 4.10 12.22 9.03
C MET A 58 4.16 12.34 10.56
N ALA A 59 4.59 11.29 11.26
CA ALA A 59 4.67 11.30 12.72
C ALA A 59 5.73 12.27 13.28
N VAL A 60 6.79 12.54 12.51
CA VAL A 60 7.88 13.44 12.89
C VAL A 60 7.85 14.78 12.14
N ALA A 61 6.86 15.00 11.28
CA ALA A 61 6.74 16.18 10.45
C ALA A 61 6.55 17.46 11.30
N VAL A 62 7.47 18.41 11.15
CA VAL A 62 7.44 19.68 11.89
C VAL A 62 7.16 20.86 10.95
N HIS A 63 7.58 20.75 9.67
CA HIS A 63 7.46 21.79 8.67
C HIS A 63 6.45 21.42 7.56
N LEU A 64 5.88 22.44 6.90
CA LEU A 64 4.90 22.24 5.82
C LEU A 64 5.43 21.32 4.70
N PHE A 65 6.72 21.43 4.38
CA PHE A 65 7.37 20.55 3.40
C PHE A 65 7.35 19.08 3.84
N ASP A 66 7.52 18.78 5.13
CA ASP A 66 7.45 17.40 5.65
C ASP A 66 6.04 16.82 5.52
N PHE A 67 5.01 17.64 5.73
CA PHE A 67 3.62 17.23 5.52
C PHE A 67 3.33 16.95 4.05
N MET A 68 3.86 17.77 3.13
CA MET A 68 3.71 17.57 1.69
C MET A 68 4.40 16.29 1.24
N THR A 69 5.64 16.04 1.66
CA THR A 69 6.38 14.83 1.28
C THR A 69 5.71 13.57 1.84
N ALA A 70 5.30 13.59 3.11
CA ALA A 70 4.54 12.48 3.70
C ALA A 70 3.22 12.23 2.96
N SER A 71 2.50 13.29 2.58
CA SER A 71 1.25 13.18 1.82
C SER A 71 1.46 12.61 0.42
N MET A 72 2.55 12.97 -0.26
CA MET A 72 2.91 12.39 -1.57
C MET A 72 3.24 10.90 -1.45
N LEU A 73 3.95 10.48 -0.39
CA LEU A 73 4.24 9.07 -0.13
C LEU A 73 2.96 8.27 0.14
N LEU A 74 2.03 8.82 0.91
CA LEU A 74 0.73 8.22 1.15
C LEU A 74 -0.14 8.20 -0.12
N ALA A 75 -0.03 9.21 -0.98
CA ALA A 75 -0.71 9.21 -2.27
C ALA A 75 -0.21 8.08 -3.17
N LEU A 76 1.10 7.81 -3.18
CA LEU A 76 1.69 6.71 -3.94
C LEU A 76 1.14 5.34 -3.51
N SER A 77 0.81 5.16 -2.23
CA SER A 77 0.20 3.92 -1.77
C SER A 77 -1.20 3.66 -2.33
N SER A 78 -1.87 4.67 -2.93
CA SER A 78 -3.19 4.48 -3.56
C SER A 78 -3.14 3.57 -4.80
N ALA A 79 -1.96 3.38 -5.40
CA ALA A 79 -1.73 2.43 -6.48
C ALA A 79 -2.07 0.98 -6.09
N GLU A 80 -2.02 0.66 -4.79
CA GLU A 80 -2.43 -0.63 -4.22
C GLU A 80 -3.79 -1.10 -4.73
N ARG A 81 -4.74 -0.18 -4.91
CA ARG A 81 -6.11 -0.55 -5.31
C ARG A 81 -6.16 -1.19 -6.70
N GLY A 82 -5.42 -0.61 -7.64
CA GLY A 82 -5.32 -1.13 -9.00
C GLY A 82 -4.50 -2.42 -9.06
N VAL A 83 -3.35 -2.44 -8.37
CA VAL A 83 -2.43 -3.59 -8.37
C VAL A 83 -3.06 -4.80 -7.67
N SER A 84 -3.78 -4.62 -6.55
CA SER A 84 -4.46 -5.70 -5.82
C SER A 84 -5.58 -6.33 -6.64
N SER A 85 -6.38 -5.51 -7.35
CA SER A 85 -7.44 -5.99 -8.25
C SER A 85 -6.86 -6.80 -9.40
N ALA A 86 -5.82 -6.28 -10.07
CA ALA A 86 -5.16 -6.97 -11.17
C ALA A 86 -4.46 -8.27 -10.73
N LEU A 87 -3.84 -8.27 -9.54
CA LEU A 87 -3.27 -9.50 -8.98
C LEU A 87 -4.35 -10.54 -8.65
N ALA A 88 -5.53 -10.11 -8.18
CA ALA A 88 -6.65 -11.02 -7.92
C ALA A 88 -7.15 -11.64 -9.23
N THR A 89 -7.29 -10.85 -10.31
CA THR A 89 -7.69 -11.36 -11.62
C THR A 89 -6.69 -12.36 -12.21
N ASP A 90 -5.39 -12.16 -11.95
CA ASP A 90 -4.34 -13.06 -12.44
C ASP A 90 -4.31 -14.40 -11.68
N LEU A 91 -4.73 -14.42 -10.40
CA LEU A 91 -4.68 -15.61 -9.54
C LEU A 91 -5.97 -16.44 -9.52
N LEU A 92 -7.10 -15.83 -9.87
CA LEU A 92 -8.41 -16.46 -9.77
C LEU A 92 -8.87 -17.01 -11.13
N PRO A 93 -9.38 -18.26 -11.19
CA PRO A 93 -10.03 -18.75 -12.40
C PRO A 93 -11.35 -17.99 -12.65
N PRO A 94 -11.83 -17.89 -13.90
CA PRO A 94 -13.00 -17.07 -14.26
C PRO A 94 -14.26 -17.37 -13.44
N GLY A 95 -14.51 -18.65 -13.10
CA GLY A 95 -15.68 -19.06 -12.31
C GLY A 95 -15.63 -18.69 -10.82
N LEU A 96 -14.49 -18.25 -10.30
CA LEU A 96 -14.31 -17.82 -8.91
C LEU A 96 -13.99 -16.32 -8.79
N LEU A 97 -13.86 -15.61 -9.91
CA LEU A 97 -13.40 -14.23 -9.94
C LEU A 97 -14.33 -13.30 -9.14
N ASP A 98 -15.63 -13.36 -9.40
CA ASP A 98 -16.62 -12.51 -8.72
C ASP A 98 -16.61 -12.71 -7.20
N LYS A 99 -16.54 -13.97 -6.75
CA LYS A 99 -16.45 -14.32 -5.32
C LYS A 99 -15.14 -13.84 -4.70
N GLY A 100 -14.03 -13.99 -5.42
CA GLY A 100 -12.72 -13.55 -4.95
C GLY A 100 -12.63 -12.03 -4.85
N MET A 101 -13.13 -11.30 -5.85
CA MET A 101 -13.17 -9.84 -5.85
C MET A 101 -14.11 -9.30 -4.77
N SER A 102 -15.28 -9.93 -4.58
CA SER A 102 -16.21 -9.59 -3.50
C SER A 102 -15.56 -9.73 -2.12
N ARG A 103 -14.78 -10.80 -1.89
CA ARG A 103 -14.04 -10.98 -0.63
C ARG A 103 -12.93 -9.96 -0.45
N LEU A 104 -12.21 -9.62 -1.53
CA LEU A 104 -11.17 -8.59 -1.50
C LEU A 104 -11.75 -7.24 -1.09
N GLU A 105 -12.86 -6.83 -1.71
CA GLU A 105 -13.53 -5.57 -1.38
C GLU A 105 -14.13 -5.58 0.03
N ALA A 106 -14.71 -6.70 0.47
CA ALA A 106 -15.19 -6.86 1.84
C ALA A 106 -14.06 -6.71 2.87
N ALA A 107 -12.88 -7.29 2.60
CA ALA A 107 -11.70 -7.16 3.47
C ALA A 107 -11.20 -5.71 3.53
N LYS A 108 -11.16 -5.00 2.39
CA LYS A 108 -10.79 -3.58 2.34
C LYS A 108 -11.74 -2.71 3.17
N TRP A 109 -13.05 -2.91 3.04
CA TRP A 109 -14.06 -2.18 3.82
C TRP A 109 -13.99 -2.50 5.31
N ALA A 110 -13.84 -3.78 5.67
CA ALA A 110 -13.66 -4.17 7.07
C ALA A 110 -12.41 -3.52 7.67
N GLY A 111 -11.29 -3.54 6.95
CA GLY A 111 -10.06 -2.87 7.33
C GLY A 111 -10.23 -1.36 7.49
N ALA A 112 -10.97 -0.70 6.58
CA ALA A 112 -11.24 0.73 6.66
C ALA A 112 -12.07 1.10 7.90
N VAL A 113 -13.14 0.33 8.20
CA VAL A 113 -13.98 0.57 9.38
C VAL A 113 -13.21 0.34 10.67
N LEU A 114 -12.52 -0.80 10.79
CA LEU A 114 -11.69 -1.11 11.96
C LEU A 114 -10.56 -0.09 12.11
N GLY A 115 -9.95 0.32 11.00
CA GLY A 115 -8.91 1.34 10.96
C GLY A 115 -9.42 2.69 11.45
N LEU A 116 -10.58 3.16 11.00
CA LEU A 116 -11.16 4.43 11.45
C LEU A 116 -11.48 4.42 12.94
N ILE A 117 -12.13 3.37 13.43
CA ILE A 117 -12.48 3.23 14.85
C ILE A 117 -11.20 3.13 15.71
N GLY A 118 -10.29 2.23 15.32
CA GLY A 118 -9.05 1.97 16.05
C GLY A 118 -8.12 3.19 16.06
N THR A 119 -7.97 3.86 14.91
CA THR A 119 -7.16 5.09 14.80
C THR A 119 -7.78 6.21 15.63
N GLY A 120 -9.11 6.39 15.59
CA GLY A 120 -9.79 7.41 16.39
C GLY A 120 -9.54 7.24 17.89
N TYR A 121 -9.68 6.01 18.38
CA TYR A 121 -9.41 5.67 19.78
C TYR A 121 -7.92 5.82 20.14
N ALA A 122 -7.01 5.35 19.28
CA ALA A 122 -5.57 5.45 19.49
C ALA A 122 -5.09 6.90 19.52
N VAL A 123 -5.60 7.77 18.63
CA VAL A 123 -5.26 9.20 18.64
C VAL A 123 -5.71 9.86 19.93
N GLN A 124 -6.90 9.51 20.46
CA GLN A 124 -7.41 10.06 21.72
C GLN A 124 -6.61 9.61 22.95
N SER A 125 -6.08 8.38 22.94
CA SER A 125 -5.41 7.77 24.11
C SER A 125 -3.89 7.92 24.09
N LEU A 126 -3.25 7.78 22.93
CA LEU A 126 -1.80 7.71 22.76
C LEU A 126 -1.21 8.95 22.05
N GLY A 127 -2.08 9.82 21.54
CA GLY A 127 -1.69 10.97 20.71
C GLY A 127 -1.44 10.61 19.25
N LEU A 128 -1.31 11.66 18.42
CA LEU A 128 -1.22 11.53 16.97
C LEU A 128 0.08 10.81 16.52
N ALA A 129 1.24 11.26 17.00
CA ALA A 129 2.54 10.74 16.54
C ALA A 129 2.70 9.24 16.84
N THR A 130 2.39 8.82 18.08
CA THR A 130 2.43 7.41 18.48
C THR A 130 1.48 6.56 17.66
N THR A 131 0.26 7.07 17.38
CA THR A 131 -0.72 6.36 16.56
C THR A 131 -0.23 6.17 15.12
N LEU A 132 0.38 7.20 14.53
CA LEU A 132 0.94 7.11 13.17
C LEU A 132 2.12 6.12 13.10
N LEU A 133 3.00 6.11 14.10
CA LEU A 133 4.11 5.15 14.17
C LEU A 133 3.63 3.71 14.32
N LEU A 134 2.65 3.46 15.21
CA LEU A 134 2.03 2.14 15.35
C LEU A 134 1.30 1.75 14.07
N GLY A 135 0.60 2.70 13.44
CA GLY A 135 -0.06 2.52 12.16
C GLY A 135 0.90 2.12 11.04
N ALA A 136 2.14 2.63 11.05
CA ALA A 136 3.17 2.29 10.06
C ALA A 136 3.64 0.82 10.15
N LEU A 137 3.46 0.16 11.29
CA LEU A 137 3.81 -1.25 11.46
C LEU A 137 2.90 -2.18 10.64
N LEU A 138 1.64 -1.80 10.42
CA LEU A 138 0.68 -2.60 9.69
C LEU A 138 1.04 -2.78 8.20
N PRO A 139 1.32 -1.73 7.41
CA PRO A 139 1.80 -1.88 6.04
C PRO A 139 3.18 -2.54 5.99
N LEU A 140 4.08 -2.33 6.97
CA LEU A 140 5.35 -3.05 7.04
C LEU A 140 5.14 -4.56 7.23
N PHE A 141 4.19 -4.96 8.07
CA PHE A 141 3.82 -6.35 8.24
C PHE A 141 3.28 -6.94 6.92
N ALA A 142 2.46 -6.20 6.19
CA ALA A 142 1.98 -6.61 4.87
C ALA A 142 3.12 -6.79 3.85
N VAL A 143 4.12 -5.90 3.85
CA VAL A 143 5.34 -6.07 3.04
C VAL A 143 6.06 -7.38 3.39
N GLY A 144 6.27 -7.64 4.68
CA GLY A 144 6.90 -8.88 5.15
C GLY A 144 6.16 -10.14 4.69
N LEU A 145 4.82 -10.13 4.80
CA LEU A 145 3.97 -11.23 4.36
C LEU A 145 4.07 -11.44 2.83
N LEU A 146 4.03 -10.38 2.04
CA LEU A 146 4.15 -10.47 0.58
C LEU A 146 5.50 -11.04 0.13
N LEU A 147 6.60 -10.57 0.73
CA LEU A 147 7.93 -11.07 0.42
C LEU A 147 8.10 -12.54 0.82
N TRP A 148 7.51 -12.94 1.94
CA TRP A 148 7.51 -14.32 2.38
C TRP A 148 6.74 -15.25 1.42
N VAL A 149 5.53 -14.85 1.01
CA VAL A 149 4.72 -15.60 0.03
C VAL A 149 5.44 -15.71 -1.32
N ARG A 150 6.09 -14.64 -1.79
CA ARG A 150 6.86 -14.67 -3.05
C ARG A 150 7.98 -15.71 -3.00
N LYS A 151 8.77 -15.69 -1.93
CA LYS A 151 9.89 -16.64 -1.71
C LYS A 151 9.41 -18.09 -1.59
N GLY A 152 8.20 -18.31 -1.06
CA GLY A 152 7.59 -19.65 -1.00
C GLY A 152 7.32 -20.25 -2.37
N LEU A 153 6.89 -19.43 -3.33
CA LEU A 153 6.53 -19.89 -4.67
C LEU A 153 7.74 -20.07 -5.61
N GLU A 154 8.77 -19.24 -5.45
CA GLU A 154 10.06 -19.40 -6.14
C GLU A 154 10.74 -20.74 -5.79
N ARG A 155 10.46 -21.31 -4.61
CA ARG A 155 11.02 -22.59 -4.16
C ARG A 155 10.31 -23.81 -4.74
N THR A 156 9.08 -23.64 -5.25
CA THR A 156 8.23 -24.75 -5.76
C THR A 156 8.29 -24.93 -7.26
N THR A 157 9.19 -24.24 -7.97
CA THR A 157 9.46 -24.50 -9.40
C THR A 157 10.68 -25.43 -9.48
N PRO A 158 10.51 -26.76 -9.67
CA PRO A 158 11.64 -27.63 -9.97
C PRO A 158 12.20 -27.25 -11.33
N ASP A 159 13.52 -27.24 -11.43
CA ASP A 159 14.29 -27.17 -12.68
C ASP A 159 13.68 -28.14 -13.71
N ALA A 160 12.93 -27.61 -14.68
CA ALA A 160 12.37 -28.37 -15.80
C ALA A 160 13.43 -28.72 -16.86
N THR A 161 14.67 -28.93 -16.42
CA THR A 161 15.88 -29.06 -17.25
C THR A 161 16.45 -30.49 -17.24
N LEU A 162 15.82 -31.46 -16.57
CA LEU A 162 16.36 -32.83 -16.44
C LEU A 162 15.56 -33.96 -17.10
N THR A 163 14.60 -33.72 -17.98
CA THR A 163 13.81 -34.80 -18.62
C THR A 163 13.89 -34.88 -20.15
N ASN A 164 14.86 -34.23 -20.78
CA ASN A 164 15.09 -34.37 -22.23
C ASN A 164 16.41 -35.07 -22.60
N VAL A 165 16.85 -36.00 -21.76
CA VAL A 165 17.95 -36.93 -22.07
C VAL A 165 17.44 -38.34 -21.82
N THR A 166 16.95 -39.00 -22.87
CA THR A 166 17.11 -40.42 -23.24
C THR A 166 15.98 -40.84 -24.18
N SER A 167 16.13 -40.59 -25.49
CA SER A 167 15.55 -41.48 -26.51
C SER A 167 16.69 -42.34 -27.06
N PRO A 168 16.63 -43.67 -26.93
CA PRO A 168 17.65 -44.55 -27.51
C PRO A 168 17.42 -44.66 -29.02
N SER A 169 18.49 -44.43 -29.79
CA SER A 169 18.61 -44.74 -31.22
C SER A 169 19.09 -46.16 -31.42
#